data_AF-A0A914X8W2-F1
#
_entry.id   AF-A0A914X8W2-F1
#
_cell.length_a   1.000
_cell.length_b   1.000
_cell.length_c   1.000
_cell.angle_alpha   90.00
_cell.angle_beta   90.00
_cell.angle_gamma   90.00
#
_symmetry.space_group_name_H-M   'P 1'
#
loop_
_entity.id
_entity.type
_entity.pdbx_description
1 polymer ?
#
loop_
_entity_poly.entity_id
_entity_poly.type
_entity_poly.pdbx_seq_one_letter_code
_entity_poly.pdbx_strand_id
1 'polypeptide(L)'
;MSGGGQSWEFSKENIQPIRGGRSVATIDEALHSSADVLRSERQQFEDEIRKSDDCTDPLDVWYRYYKWFEEHYPSGKETQLRKLLEQCLKTCTSDSRYKNDERLLKIWLKYVRFYSE
;
A
#
# COMPACT_ATOMS: atom_id res chain seq x y z
N MET A 1 -3.29 16.90 -25.98
CA MET A 1 -3.05 15.59 -25.33
C MET A 1 -1.58 15.52 -24.95
N SER A 2 -1.25 15.46 -23.66
CA SER A 2 -0.12 14.71 -23.11
C SER A 2 -0.04 15.02 -21.61
N GLY A 3 -0.49 14.07 -20.82
CA GLY A 3 -0.52 14.14 -19.36
C GLY A 3 0.82 13.75 -18.75
N GLY A 4 1.22 14.54 -17.74
CA GLY A 4 1.67 14.02 -16.44
C GLY A 4 2.89 13.11 -16.45
N GLY A 5 4.07 13.69 -16.68
CA GLY A 5 5.29 13.17 -16.05
C GLY A 5 5.26 13.52 -14.57
N GLN A 6 5.54 12.55 -13.67
CA GLN A 6 6.07 12.69 -12.29
C GLN A 6 5.85 11.42 -11.44
N SER A 7 6.29 10.23 -11.90
CA SER A 7 6.20 9.01 -11.06
C SER A 7 7.53 8.35 -10.71
N TRP A 8 8.68 8.96 -11.06
CA TRP A 8 10.01 8.31 -10.95
C TRP A 8 10.91 8.81 -9.81
N GLU A 9 10.47 9.76 -8.96
CA GLU A 9 11.39 10.43 -8.02
C GLU A 9 11.32 10.02 -6.54
N PHE A 10 10.48 9.06 -6.10
CA PHE A 10 10.17 8.95 -4.67
C PHE A 10 10.56 7.70 -3.88
N SER A 11 11.35 6.72 -4.34
CA SER A 11 11.58 5.54 -3.49
C SER A 11 12.93 4.85 -3.64
N LYS A 12 14.02 5.63 -3.58
CA LYS A 12 15.40 5.08 -3.52
C LYS A 12 15.97 4.87 -2.11
N GLU A 13 15.27 5.15 -1.01
CA GLU A 13 15.94 5.19 0.31
C GLU A 13 15.09 4.65 1.46
N ASN A 14 14.89 3.33 1.59
CA ASN A 14 14.27 2.84 2.83
C ASN A 14 14.51 1.36 3.15
N ILE A 15 15.76 0.99 3.42
CA ILE A 15 16.05 -0.27 4.12
C ILE A 15 17.13 -0.02 5.19
N GLN A 16 16.77 -0.17 6.45
CA GLN A 16 17.70 -0.08 7.58
C GLN A 16 18.50 -1.40 7.70
N PRO A 17 19.81 -1.34 8.00
CA PRO A 17 20.64 -2.53 8.07
C PRO A 17 20.37 -3.33 9.36
N ILE A 18 20.08 -4.62 9.21
CA ILE A 18 19.93 -5.56 10.32
C ILE A 18 21.32 -5.96 10.80
N ARG A 19 21.65 -5.67 12.07
CA ARG A 19 22.94 -5.96 12.70
C ARG A 19 23.22 -7.47 12.73
N GLY A 20 24.10 -7.95 11.86
CA GLY A 20 24.66 -9.29 11.94
C GLY A 20 25.65 -9.53 10.81
N GLY A 21 26.95 -9.60 11.14
CA GLY A 21 28.04 -9.73 10.17
C GLY A 21 27.84 -10.91 9.23
N ARG A 22 27.50 -10.61 7.98
CA ARG A 22 27.53 -11.50 6.82
C ARG A 22 28.04 -10.68 5.63
N SER A 23 28.74 -11.34 4.71
CA SER A 23 29.34 -10.71 3.53
C SER A 23 28.35 -9.78 2.81
N VAL A 24 28.80 -8.56 2.50
CA VAL A 24 27.98 -7.48 1.91
C VAL A 24 27.23 -7.95 0.64
N ALA A 25 27.85 -8.84 -0.15
CA ALA A 25 27.24 -9.38 -1.38
C ALA A 25 26.02 -10.31 -1.13
N THR A 26 26.02 -11.06 -0.03
CA THR A 26 24.93 -12.01 0.29
C THR A 26 23.75 -11.33 0.99
N ILE A 27 24.02 -10.23 1.70
CA ILE A 27 22.96 -9.36 2.24
C ILE A 27 22.27 -8.63 1.10
N ASP A 28 23.04 -8.14 0.12
CA ASP A 28 22.48 -7.39 -1.01
C ASP A 28 21.49 -8.25 -1.81
N GLU A 29 21.83 -9.48 -2.16
CA GLU A 29 20.96 -10.37 -2.94
C GLU A 29 19.70 -10.83 -2.17
N ALA A 30 19.83 -11.13 -0.87
CA ALA A 30 18.70 -11.51 -0.02
C ALA A 30 17.78 -10.32 0.30
N LEU A 31 18.35 -9.12 0.41
CA LEU A 31 17.62 -7.89 0.68
C LEU A 31 16.91 -7.37 -0.57
N HIS A 32 17.59 -7.36 -1.72
CA HIS A 32 16.98 -7.03 -3.01
C HIS A 32 15.89 -8.02 -3.37
N SER A 33 16.10 -9.33 -3.19
CA SER A 33 15.03 -10.31 -3.42
C SER A 33 13.81 -10.06 -2.53
N SER A 34 13.98 -9.69 -1.26
CA SER A 34 12.84 -9.32 -0.41
C SER A 34 12.16 -8.01 -0.86
N ALA A 35 12.91 -6.98 -1.22
CA ALA A 35 12.37 -5.69 -1.63
C ALA A 35 11.69 -5.75 -3.02
N ASP A 36 12.23 -6.54 -3.94
CA ASP A 36 11.67 -6.78 -5.27
C ASP A 36 10.42 -7.65 -5.19
N VAL A 37 10.37 -8.63 -4.28
CA VAL A 37 9.15 -9.39 -3.98
C VAL A 37 8.07 -8.46 -3.44
N LEU A 38 8.37 -7.63 -2.44
CA LEU A 38 7.39 -6.66 -1.91
C LEU A 38 6.92 -5.65 -2.97
N ARG A 39 7.83 -5.24 -3.87
CA ARG A 39 7.48 -4.37 -5.00
C ARG A 39 6.55 -5.08 -5.97
N SER A 40 6.83 -6.34 -6.29
CA SER A 40 6.01 -7.16 -7.18
C SER A 40 4.61 -7.37 -6.60
N GLU A 41 4.50 -7.76 -5.32
CA GLU A 41 3.21 -7.93 -4.63
C GLU A 41 2.42 -6.61 -4.60
N ARG A 42 3.09 -5.50 -4.29
CA ARG A 42 2.48 -4.17 -4.36
C ARG A 42 1.94 -3.88 -5.76
N GLN A 43 2.72 -4.15 -6.81
CA GLN A 43 2.32 -3.92 -8.19
C GLN A 43 1.10 -4.77 -8.56
N GLN A 44 1.02 -6.01 -8.06
CA GLN A 44 -0.13 -6.88 -8.27
C GLN A 44 -1.40 -6.27 -7.66
N PHE A 45 -1.35 -5.74 -6.44
CA PHE A 45 -2.51 -5.05 -5.84
C PHE A 45 -2.90 -3.81 -6.64
N GLU A 46 -1.93 -3.00 -7.07
CA GLU A 46 -2.22 -1.81 -7.88
C GLU A 46 -2.84 -2.16 -9.24
N ASP A 47 -2.38 -3.25 -9.87
CA ASP A 47 -2.95 -3.74 -11.13
C ASP A 47 -4.34 -4.36 -10.91
N GLU A 48 -4.56 -5.05 -9.80
CA GLU A 48 -5.88 -5.57 -9.41
C GLU A 48 -6.87 -4.44 -9.19
N ILE A 49 -6.46 -3.34 -8.52
CA ILE A 49 -7.27 -2.13 -8.37
C ILE A 49 -7.58 -1.49 -9.72
N ARG A 50 -6.60 -1.38 -10.64
CA ARG A 50 -6.88 -0.83 -11.99
C ARG A 50 -7.84 -1.70 -12.80
N LYS A 51 -7.83 -3.02 -12.58
CA LYS A 51 -8.77 -3.96 -13.20
C LYS A 51 -10.09 -4.08 -12.42
N SER A 52 -10.17 -3.49 -11.23
CA SER A 52 -11.33 -3.63 -10.35
C SER A 52 -12.57 -2.86 -10.78
N ASP A 53 -12.45 -1.99 -11.80
CA ASP A 53 -13.62 -1.41 -12.49
C ASP A 53 -14.56 -2.49 -13.07
N ASP A 54 -14.02 -3.68 -13.41
CA ASP A 54 -14.79 -4.86 -13.85
C ASP A 54 -15.08 -5.86 -12.71
N CYS A 55 -14.69 -5.57 -11.47
CA CYS A 55 -14.76 -6.53 -10.36
C CYS A 55 -15.96 -6.28 -9.44
N THR A 56 -16.56 -7.37 -8.95
CA THR A 56 -17.78 -7.32 -8.14
C THR A 56 -17.60 -6.56 -6.82
N ASP A 57 -16.40 -6.61 -6.21
CA ASP A 57 -16.09 -5.97 -4.92
C ASP A 57 -14.70 -5.30 -4.88
N PRO A 58 -14.55 -4.05 -5.38
CA PRO A 58 -13.31 -3.29 -5.26
C PRO A 58 -12.84 -3.07 -3.82
N LEU A 59 -13.74 -3.01 -2.83
CA LEU A 59 -13.38 -2.79 -1.41
C LEU A 59 -12.54 -3.94 -0.85
N ASP A 60 -12.78 -5.17 -1.29
CA ASP A 60 -12.00 -6.34 -0.86
C ASP A 60 -10.51 -6.21 -1.23
N VAL A 61 -10.23 -5.79 -2.47
CA VAL A 61 -8.86 -5.58 -2.96
C VAL A 61 -8.15 -4.52 -2.11
N TRP A 62 -8.82 -3.40 -1.84
CA TRP A 62 -8.28 -2.35 -0.97
C TRP A 62 -8.03 -2.83 0.46
N TYR A 63 -8.95 -3.62 1.02
CA TYR A 63 -8.83 -4.15 2.36
C TYR A 63 -7.64 -5.13 2.48
N ARG A 64 -7.47 -6.03 1.50
CA ARG A 64 -6.31 -6.93 1.41
C ARG A 64 -5.02 -6.14 1.26
N TYR A 65 -4.99 -5.13 0.41
CA TYR A 65 -3.80 -4.32 0.18
C TYR A 65 -3.40 -3.54 1.45
N TYR A 66 -4.37 -2.95 2.15
CA TYR A 66 -4.15 -2.29 3.44
C TYR A 66 -3.54 -3.26 4.47
N LYS A 67 -4.11 -4.46 4.61
CA LYS A 67 -3.63 -5.49 5.54
C LYS A 67 -2.20 -5.94 5.21
N TRP A 68 -1.94 -6.22 3.94
CA TRP A 68 -0.60 -6.55 3.46
C TRP A 68 0.39 -5.42 3.73
N PHE A 69 -0.02 -4.16 3.56
CA PHE A 69 0.84 -3.01 3.83
C PHE A 69 1.22 -2.92 5.32
N GLU A 70 0.29 -3.15 6.24
CA GLU A 70 0.59 -3.15 7.68
C GLU A 70 1.55 -4.27 8.08
N GLU A 71 1.42 -5.45 7.47
CA GLU A 71 2.27 -6.61 7.77
C GLU A 71 3.71 -6.42 7.27
N HIS A 72 3.88 -5.77 6.11
CA HIS A 72 5.19 -5.60 5.47
C HIS A 72 5.86 -4.25 5.77
N TYR A 73 5.13 -3.28 6.34
CA TYR A 73 5.66 -1.96 6.72
C TYR A 73 5.33 -1.58 8.17
N PRO A 74 5.90 -2.28 9.16
CA PRO A 74 5.59 -2.08 10.59
C PRO A 74 6.04 -0.73 11.15
N SER A 75 6.96 -0.01 10.51
CA SER A 75 7.45 1.29 10.98
C SER A 75 7.99 2.14 9.82
N GLY A 76 7.58 3.41 9.73
CA GLY A 76 8.22 4.39 8.84
C GLY A 76 7.54 4.69 7.50
N LYS A 77 6.32 4.19 7.23
CA LYS A 77 5.56 4.53 6.01
C LYS A 77 4.11 4.96 6.25
N GLU A 78 3.85 5.61 7.38
CA GLU A 78 2.52 6.13 7.72
C GLU A 78 1.96 7.10 6.68
N THR A 79 2.82 7.91 6.05
CA THR A 79 2.42 8.80 4.96
C THR A 79 1.93 8.05 3.72
N GLN A 80 2.54 6.90 3.40
CA GLN A 80 2.11 6.05 2.28
C GLN A 80 0.84 5.30 2.62
N LEU A 81 0.74 4.76 3.84
CA LEU A 81 -0.47 4.12 4.36
C LEU A 81 -1.66 5.10 4.36
N ARG A 82 -1.44 6.34 4.81
CA ARG A 82 -2.47 7.40 4.77
C ARG A 82 -2.93 7.68 3.35
N LYS A 83 -2.02 7.81 2.38
CA LYS A 83 -2.37 8.00 0.96
C LYS A 83 -3.17 6.82 0.41
N LEU A 84 -2.80 5.60 0.78
CA LEU A 84 -3.51 4.38 0.39
C LEU A 84 -4.95 4.38 0.91
N LEU A 85 -5.12 4.67 2.20
CA LEU A 85 -6.43 4.79 2.83
C LEU A 85 -7.26 5.91 2.19
N GLU A 86 -6.66 7.08 1.93
CA GLU A 86 -7.34 8.19 1.26
C GLU A 86 -7.86 7.79 -0.13
N GLN A 87 -7.06 7.07 -0.92
CA GLN A 87 -7.50 6.57 -2.22
C GLN A 87 -8.64 5.56 -2.11
N CYS A 88 -8.52 4.60 -1.17
CA CYS A 88 -9.59 3.65 -0.89
C CYS A 88 -10.90 4.37 -0.53
N LEU A 89 -10.84 5.35 0.38
CA LEU A 89 -12.01 6.12 0.80
C LEU A 89 -12.61 6.92 -0.36
N LYS A 90 -11.81 7.55 -1.22
CA LYS A 90 -12.31 8.27 -2.40
C LYS A 90 -13.04 7.36 -3.37
N THR A 91 -12.52 6.16 -3.60
CA THR A 91 -13.13 5.18 -4.52
C THR A 91 -14.40 4.56 -3.92
N CYS A 92 -14.36 4.13 -2.65
CA CYS A 92 -15.42 3.35 -2.03
C CYS A 92 -16.54 4.18 -1.38
N THR A 93 -16.30 5.44 -0.98
CA THR A 93 -17.33 6.27 -0.31
C THR A 93 -18.45 6.69 -1.26
N SER A 94 -18.16 6.79 -2.56
CA SER A 94 -19.15 7.12 -3.59
C SER A 94 -20.14 5.99 -3.85
N ASP A 95 -19.75 4.76 -3.50
CA ASP A 95 -20.54 3.56 -3.76
C ASP A 95 -21.50 3.26 -2.59
N SER A 96 -22.79 3.24 -2.89
CA SER A 96 -23.84 3.00 -1.90
C SER A 96 -23.79 1.59 -1.30
N ARG A 97 -23.16 0.63 -1.97
CA ARG A 97 -23.03 -0.77 -1.53
C ARG A 97 -22.24 -0.89 -0.23
N TYR A 98 -21.31 0.01 0.03
CA TYR A 98 -20.39 -0.07 1.17
C TYR A 98 -20.80 0.80 2.37
N LYS A 99 -21.94 1.51 2.29
CA LYS A 99 -22.38 2.41 3.37
C LYS A 99 -22.55 1.72 4.73
N ASN A 100 -22.92 0.44 4.73
CA ASN A 100 -23.09 -0.38 5.94
C ASN A 100 -22.03 -1.49 6.04
N ASP A 101 -20.91 -1.39 5.31
CA ASP A 101 -19.85 -2.39 5.34
C ASP A 101 -18.86 -2.10 6.47
N GLU A 102 -18.64 -3.08 7.33
CA GLU A 102 -17.71 -2.98 8.47
C GLU A 102 -16.27 -2.71 8.02
N ARG A 103 -15.86 -3.23 6.86
CA ARG A 103 -14.50 -3.04 6.31
C ARG A 103 -14.25 -1.58 6.01
N LEU A 104 -15.23 -0.90 5.39
CA LEU A 104 -15.12 0.53 5.08
C LEU A 104 -15.06 1.37 6.36
N LEU A 105 -15.85 1.03 7.38
CA LEU A 105 -15.80 1.70 8.69
C LEU A 105 -14.44 1.54 9.37
N LYS A 106 -13.86 0.34 9.34
CA LYS A 106 -12.51 0.08 9.88
C LYS A 106 -11.45 0.93 9.21
N ILE A 107 -11.50 1.05 7.87
CA ILE A 107 -10.61 1.89 7.07
C ILE A 107 -10.78 3.37 7.45
N TRP A 108 -12.02 3.85 7.59
CA TRP A 108 -12.33 5.20 8.06
C TRP A 108 -11.77 5.50 9.45
N LEU A 109 -11.99 4.60 10.42
CA LEU A 109 -11.49 4.77 11.78
C LEU A 109 -9.96 4.81 11.81
N LYS A 110 -9.31 3.98 10.99
CA LYS A 110 -7.85 4.00 10.84
C LYS A 110 -7.37 5.32 10.23
N TYR A 111 -8.05 5.81 9.20
CA TYR A 111 -7.72 7.07 8.55
C TYR A 111 -7.82 8.26 9.50
N VAL A 112 -8.91 8.36 10.28
CA VAL A 112 -9.11 9.44 11.25
C VAL A 112 -8.05 9.47 12.35
N ARG A 113 -7.54 8.30 12.77
CA ARG A 113 -6.44 8.24 13.76
C ARG A 113 -5.19 8.98 13.30
N PHE A 114 -4.88 9.01 11.99
CA PHE A 114 -3.74 9.78 11.46
C PHE A 114 -3.92 11.31 11.52
N TYR A 115 -5.13 11.81 11.80
CA TYR A 115 -5.42 13.24 11.96
C TYR A 115 -5.76 13.62 13.41
N SER A 116 -5.85 12.64 14.30
CA SER A 116 -6.19 12.84 15.71
C SER A 116 -4.96 13.12 16.59
N GLU A 117 -3.78 13.26 15.99
CA GLU A 117 -2.50 13.54 16.64
C GLU A 117 -1.91 14.89 16.17
#